data_AF-J4HT06-F1
#
_entry.id   AF-J4HT06-F1
#
_cell.length_a   1.000
_cell.length_b   1.000
_cell.length_c   1.000
_cell.angle_alpha   90.00
_cell.angle_beta   90.00
_cell.angle_gamma   90.00
#
_symmetry.space_group_name_H-M   'P 1'
#
loop_
_entity.id
_entity.type
_entity.pdbx_description
1 polymer ?
#
loop_
_entity_poly.entity_id
_entity_poly.type
_entity_poly.pdbx_seq_one_letter_code
_entity_poly.pdbx_strand_id
1 'polypeptide(L)'
;MSSKPAGNPPAVQLMLKHVLKELARHKTTFTATNMCTPLMVGVQGPQGSGKTFLTSRLRDLLISAPHSLSVAVLSIDDLYLPHDQLVALAAVNPDNALLRGRGQPGTHDVSLGTEILRKLKDINNSSEEVLLPQFDKSLYDGEGDRVAEGTPVRRHLDIVIMEGWCMGFYPISAEEIDRRWENPVDGLGEHFFQARGFRKDDVKDVNERLRGYLAWWDSFDAFIQVKPEDAHPYVHIYEWRRQQEHHMKALNGGRGMTDSQVEAFVDRYIPGYVFFGDGVAQGELNVLGEKQQPPWLQHGLRIEINEMREVVSSSTF
;
A
#
# COMPACT_ATOMS: atom_id res chain seq x y z
N MET A 1 18.64 5.94 -31.99
CA MET A 1 17.57 6.97 -31.93
C MET A 1 17.40 7.33 -30.46
N SER A 2 17.79 8.55 -30.09
CA SER A 2 17.75 9.01 -28.71
C SER A 2 16.29 9.30 -28.33
N SER A 3 15.67 8.42 -27.55
CA SER A 3 14.36 8.69 -26.96
C SER A 3 14.54 9.82 -25.96
N LYS A 4 13.86 10.96 -26.18
CA LYS A 4 13.66 11.97 -25.14
C LYS A 4 13.26 11.26 -23.83
N PRO A 5 13.78 11.66 -22.66
CA PRO A 5 13.24 11.13 -21.41
C PRO A 5 11.74 11.45 -21.40
N ALA A 6 10.91 10.42 -21.36
CA ALA A 6 9.47 10.58 -21.28
C ALA A 6 9.17 11.51 -20.08
N GLY A 7 8.35 12.54 -20.30
CA GLY A 7 7.95 13.45 -19.23
C GLY A 7 7.32 12.68 -18.07
N ASN A 8 7.32 13.28 -16.87
CA ASN A 8 6.67 12.65 -15.72
C ASN A 8 5.17 12.46 -16.01
N PRO A 9 4.57 11.31 -15.63
CA PRO A 9 3.14 11.10 -15.79
C PRO A 9 2.33 12.22 -15.11
N PRO A 10 1.17 12.61 -15.65
CA PRO A 10 0.29 13.60 -15.01
C PRO A 10 -0.02 13.31 -13.54
N ALA A 11 -0.20 12.03 -13.19
CA ALA A 11 -0.40 11.59 -11.80
C ALA A 11 0.71 12.07 -10.86
N VAL A 12 1.98 12.00 -11.27
CA VAL A 12 3.12 12.42 -10.43
C VAL A 12 3.06 13.93 -10.13
N GLN A 13 2.60 14.75 -11.09
CA GLN A 13 2.45 16.19 -10.87
C GLN A 13 1.31 16.50 -9.89
N LEU A 14 0.21 15.76 -9.96
CA LEU A 14 -0.89 15.87 -9.00
C LEU A 14 -0.43 15.48 -7.59
N MET A 15 0.29 14.37 -7.47
CA MET A 15 0.88 13.90 -6.21
C MET A 15 1.86 14.94 -5.64
N LEU A 16 2.77 15.48 -6.45
CA LEU A 16 3.73 16.50 -6.04
C LEU A 16 3.03 17.75 -5.51
N LYS A 17 2.04 18.28 -6.25
CA LYS A 17 1.27 19.46 -5.83
C LYS A 17 0.57 19.21 -4.48
N HIS A 18 -0.02 18.04 -4.30
CA HIS A 18 -0.69 17.66 -3.06
C HIS A 18 0.29 17.56 -1.89
N VAL A 19 1.39 16.82 -2.04
CA VAL A 19 2.40 16.67 -0.98
C VAL A 19 3.02 18.01 -0.57
N LEU A 20 3.34 18.88 -1.53
CA LEU A 20 3.89 20.21 -1.21
C LEU A 20 2.87 21.10 -0.48
N LYS A 21 1.59 21.03 -0.84
CA LYS A 21 0.50 21.73 -0.14
C LYS A 21 0.39 21.25 1.30
N GLU A 22 0.33 19.94 1.51
CA GLU A 22 0.20 19.35 2.85
C GLU A 22 1.46 19.53 3.68
N LEU A 23 2.66 19.54 3.08
CA LEU A 23 3.90 19.88 3.77
C LEU A 23 3.90 21.34 4.25
N ALA A 24 3.47 22.28 3.41
CA ALA A 24 3.36 23.68 3.79
C ALA A 24 2.38 23.87 4.96
N ARG A 25 1.23 23.20 4.92
CA ARG A 25 0.26 23.16 6.03
C ARG A 25 0.86 22.54 7.29
N HIS A 26 1.49 21.38 7.18
CA HIS A 26 2.10 20.68 8.32
C HIS A 26 3.10 21.57 9.05
N LYS A 27 3.97 22.26 8.31
CA LYS A 27 4.96 23.20 8.88
C LYS A 27 4.33 24.35 9.67
N THR A 28 3.09 24.77 9.38
CA THR A 28 2.43 25.84 10.17
C THR A 28 1.94 25.37 11.55
N THR A 29 1.84 24.06 11.77
CA THR A 29 1.41 23.49 13.07
C THR A 29 2.53 23.47 14.12
N PHE A 30 3.78 23.72 13.71
CA PHE A 30 4.94 23.75 14.60
C PHE A 30 5.33 25.18 14.98
N THR A 31 5.59 25.40 16.27
CA THR A 31 6.14 26.66 16.76
C THR A 31 7.65 26.71 16.53
N ALA A 32 8.24 27.90 16.57
CA ALA A 32 9.69 28.08 16.40
C ALA A 32 10.58 27.36 17.44
N THR A 33 10.00 26.84 18.53
CA THR A 33 10.72 26.18 19.63
C THR A 33 10.85 24.67 19.47
N ASN A 34 10.04 24.05 18.60
CA ASN A 34 10.06 22.59 18.37
C ASN A 34 10.55 22.29 16.95
N MET A 35 11.39 21.28 16.81
CA MET A 35 11.77 20.78 15.48
C MET A 35 10.51 20.19 14.81
N CYS A 36 10.27 20.59 13.57
CA CYS A 36 9.17 20.05 12.77
C CYS A 36 9.37 18.54 12.57
N THR A 37 8.40 17.72 12.95
CA THR A 37 8.43 16.30 12.58
C THR A 37 8.24 16.16 11.06
N PRO A 38 8.70 15.06 10.44
CA PRO A 38 8.42 14.81 9.03
C PRO A 38 6.91 14.78 8.77
N LEU A 39 6.48 15.21 7.58
CA LEU A 39 5.14 14.94 7.08
C LEU A 39 5.03 13.45 6.74
N MET A 40 4.06 12.75 7.34
CA MET A 40 3.81 11.34 7.11
C MET A 40 2.75 11.18 6.01
N VAL A 41 3.11 10.65 4.84
CA VAL A 41 2.22 10.51 3.68
C VAL A 41 1.98 9.04 3.36
N GLY A 42 0.71 8.62 3.36
CA GLY A 42 0.30 7.29 2.90
C GLY A 42 0.04 7.28 1.39
N VAL A 43 0.44 6.22 0.70
CA VAL A 43 0.12 6.01 -0.72
C VAL A 43 -0.48 4.61 -0.93
N GLN A 44 -1.74 4.58 -1.34
CA GLN A 44 -2.46 3.34 -1.69
C GLN A 44 -2.62 3.23 -3.21
N GLY A 45 -2.46 2.02 -3.73
CA GLY A 45 -2.93 1.69 -5.07
C GLY A 45 -2.86 0.19 -5.35
N PRO A 46 -3.69 -0.33 -6.27
CA PRO A 46 -3.76 -1.76 -6.47
C PRO A 46 -2.51 -2.33 -7.17
N GLN A 47 -2.38 -3.66 -7.21
CA GLN A 47 -1.27 -4.33 -7.90
C GLN A 47 -1.24 -3.91 -9.37
N GLY A 48 -0.04 -3.66 -9.89
CA GLY A 48 0.17 -3.27 -11.28
C GLY A 48 -0.24 -1.84 -11.65
N SER A 49 -0.93 -1.08 -10.79
CA SER A 49 -1.31 0.33 -11.02
C SER A 49 -0.14 1.27 -11.32
N GLY A 50 1.09 0.86 -10.98
CA GLY A 50 2.28 1.70 -11.07
C GLY A 50 2.57 2.51 -9.81
N LYS A 51 1.87 2.27 -8.69
CA LYS A 51 2.09 3.01 -7.42
C LYS A 51 3.56 3.16 -7.00
N THR A 52 4.37 2.12 -7.11
CA THR A 52 5.79 2.14 -6.73
C THR A 52 6.61 2.99 -7.71
N PHE A 53 6.26 2.96 -8.99
CA PHE A 53 6.85 3.85 -10.00
C PHE A 53 6.44 5.31 -9.76
N LEU A 54 5.15 5.59 -9.51
CA LEU A 54 4.67 6.94 -9.21
C LEU A 54 5.34 7.49 -7.95
N THR A 55 5.47 6.66 -6.91
CA THR A 55 6.12 7.02 -5.64
C THR A 55 7.60 7.30 -5.82
N SER A 56 8.33 6.51 -6.61
CA SER A 56 9.75 6.77 -6.88
C SER A 56 9.95 8.07 -7.66
N ARG A 57 9.11 8.34 -8.67
CA ARG A 57 9.16 9.61 -9.43
C ARG A 57 8.77 10.81 -8.58
N LEU A 58 7.79 10.67 -7.69
CA LEU A 58 7.44 11.70 -6.71
C LEU A 58 8.63 12.02 -5.80
N ARG A 59 9.25 10.99 -5.21
CA ARG A 59 10.45 11.15 -4.40
C ARG A 59 11.54 11.89 -5.17
N ASP A 60 11.85 11.45 -6.39
CA ASP A 60 12.89 12.06 -7.23
C ASP A 60 12.64 13.55 -7.48
N LEU A 61 11.38 13.96 -7.67
CA LEU A 61 11.01 15.37 -7.82
C LEU A 61 11.12 16.16 -6.52
N LEU A 62 10.73 15.58 -5.38
CA LEU A 62 10.81 16.23 -4.07
C LEU A 62 12.27 16.47 -3.63
N ILE A 63 13.18 15.53 -3.91
CA ILE A 63 14.60 15.66 -3.56
C ILE A 63 15.38 16.56 -4.52
N SER A 64 14.89 16.71 -5.76
CA SER A 64 15.56 17.53 -6.78
C SER A 64 15.25 19.01 -6.61
N ALA A 65 16.10 19.88 -7.18
CA ALA A 65 15.77 21.29 -7.32
C ALA A 65 14.45 21.47 -8.11
N PRO A 66 13.59 22.43 -7.75
CA PRO A 66 13.81 23.49 -6.77
C PRO A 66 13.41 23.13 -5.32
N HIS A 67 12.94 21.91 -5.05
CA HIS A 67 12.37 21.54 -3.75
C HIS A 67 13.44 21.14 -2.73
N SER A 68 14.42 20.34 -3.14
CA SER A 68 15.59 19.95 -2.33
C SER A 68 15.22 19.43 -0.93
N LEU A 69 14.13 18.65 -0.83
CA LEU A 69 13.61 18.11 0.42
C LEU A 69 14.29 16.78 0.78
N SER A 70 14.39 16.50 2.08
CA SER A 70 14.81 15.18 2.57
C SER A 70 13.61 14.24 2.65
N VAL A 71 13.65 13.12 1.90
CA VAL A 71 12.51 12.20 1.76
C VAL A 71 12.93 10.76 2.00
N ALA A 72 12.20 10.06 2.86
CA ALA A 72 12.29 8.62 3.04
C ALA A 72 11.08 7.93 2.42
N VAL A 73 11.30 6.75 1.81
CA VAL A 73 10.21 5.93 1.26
C VAL A 73 10.29 4.54 1.88
N LEU A 74 9.18 4.05 2.39
CA LEU A 74 9.01 2.71 2.93
C LEU A 74 7.89 2.00 2.18
N SER A 75 8.14 0.80 1.64
CA SER A 75 7.06 -0.03 1.13
C SER A 75 6.50 -0.90 2.25
N ILE A 76 5.18 -1.10 2.29
CA ILE A 76 4.60 -2.09 3.20
C ILE A 76 5.15 -3.49 2.93
N ASP A 77 5.50 -3.78 1.67
CA ASP A 77 6.07 -5.07 1.27
C ASP A 77 7.47 -5.28 1.88
N ASP A 78 8.21 -4.23 2.25
CA ASP A 78 9.50 -4.37 2.94
C ASP A 78 9.33 -4.82 4.40
N LEU A 79 8.10 -4.73 4.92
CA LEU A 79 7.71 -5.16 6.25
C LEU A 79 7.09 -6.55 6.26
N TYR A 80 7.16 -7.34 5.18
CA TYR A 80 6.76 -8.76 5.27
C TYR A 80 7.50 -9.47 6.41
N LEU A 81 6.83 -10.46 7.01
CA LEU A 81 7.47 -11.40 7.92
C LEU A 81 8.63 -12.09 7.18
N PRO A 82 9.73 -12.42 7.87
CA PRO A 82 10.78 -13.27 7.29
C PRO A 82 10.22 -14.62 6.82
N HIS A 83 10.94 -15.28 5.92
CA HIS A 83 10.49 -16.50 5.24
C HIS A 83 10.03 -17.59 6.22
N ASP A 84 10.83 -17.86 7.24
CA ASP A 84 10.54 -18.87 8.27
C ASP A 84 9.21 -18.61 8.99
N GLN A 85 8.91 -17.33 9.29
CA GLN A 85 7.67 -16.89 9.91
C GLN A 85 6.48 -16.94 8.94
N LEU A 86 6.68 -16.65 7.65
CA LEU A 86 5.64 -16.85 6.62
C LEU A 86 5.29 -18.34 6.46
N VAL A 87 6.29 -19.22 6.45
CA VAL A 87 6.09 -20.68 6.42
C VAL A 87 5.35 -21.16 7.66
N ALA A 88 5.78 -20.72 8.84
CA ALA A 88 5.09 -21.06 10.09
C ALA A 88 3.64 -20.56 10.11
N LEU A 89 3.40 -19.34 9.63
CA LEU A 89 2.05 -18.76 9.52
C LEU A 89 1.16 -19.60 8.60
N ALA A 90 1.66 -20.01 7.44
CA ALA A 90 0.91 -20.88 6.53
C ALA A 90 0.65 -22.27 7.15
N ALA A 91 1.63 -22.84 7.85
CA ALA A 91 1.52 -24.16 8.46
C ALA A 91 0.47 -24.22 9.59
N VAL A 92 0.32 -23.15 10.37
CA VAL A 92 -0.72 -23.07 11.42
C VAL A 92 -2.10 -22.65 10.90
N ASN A 93 -2.20 -22.24 9.62
CA ASN A 93 -3.45 -21.89 8.95
C ASN A 93 -3.61 -22.64 7.62
N PRO A 94 -3.58 -23.99 7.61
CA PRO A 94 -3.49 -24.79 6.38
C PRO A 94 -4.67 -24.57 5.42
N ASP A 95 -5.85 -24.28 5.97
CA ASP A 95 -7.06 -24.07 5.20
C ASP A 95 -7.28 -22.60 4.79
N ASN A 96 -6.52 -21.65 5.34
CA ASN A 96 -6.67 -20.23 5.00
C ASN A 96 -5.83 -19.91 3.76
N ALA A 97 -6.49 -19.91 2.60
CA ALA A 97 -5.83 -19.65 1.32
C ALA A 97 -5.19 -18.25 1.22
N LEU A 98 -5.70 -17.28 1.99
CA LEU A 98 -5.24 -15.88 1.96
C LEU A 98 -3.89 -15.71 2.68
N LEU A 99 -3.61 -16.55 3.68
CA LEU A 99 -2.37 -16.53 4.47
C LEU A 99 -1.27 -17.47 3.95
N ARG A 100 -1.47 -18.10 2.79
CA ARG A 100 -0.44 -18.94 2.16
C ARG A 100 0.66 -18.08 1.53
N GLY A 101 1.70 -17.80 2.31
CA GLY A 101 2.81 -16.91 1.91
C GLY A 101 2.43 -15.43 1.96
N ARG A 102 3.37 -14.56 1.55
CA ARG A 102 3.24 -13.10 1.68
C ARG A 102 2.03 -12.51 0.92
N GLY A 103 1.43 -11.43 1.46
CA GLY A 103 0.50 -10.57 0.73
C GLY A 103 -0.53 -9.88 1.61
N GLN A 104 -1.43 -10.66 2.21
CA GLN A 104 -2.60 -10.17 2.96
C GLN A 104 -2.22 -9.60 4.35
N PRO A 105 -3.03 -8.70 4.94
CA PRO A 105 -2.88 -8.32 6.34
C PRO A 105 -2.71 -9.55 7.25
N GLY A 106 -1.72 -9.47 8.13
CA GLY A 106 -1.25 -10.59 8.95
C GLY A 106 -0.01 -11.30 8.42
N THR A 107 0.44 -11.00 7.20
CA THR A 107 1.71 -11.49 6.63
C THR A 107 2.88 -10.50 6.80
N HIS A 108 2.63 -9.36 7.44
CA HIS A 108 3.64 -8.34 7.74
C HIS A 108 4.04 -8.36 9.22
N ASP A 109 5.27 -7.96 9.50
CA ASP A 109 5.81 -7.73 10.84
C ASP A 109 5.28 -6.40 11.37
N VAL A 110 4.06 -6.47 11.94
CA VAL A 110 3.33 -5.31 12.43
C VAL A 110 4.11 -4.58 13.54
N SER A 111 4.79 -5.34 14.40
CA SER A 111 5.56 -4.78 15.52
C SER A 111 6.76 -3.96 15.03
N LEU A 112 7.53 -4.50 14.08
CA LEU A 112 8.65 -3.78 13.48
C LEU A 112 8.18 -2.50 12.77
N GLY A 113 7.12 -2.57 11.97
CA GLY A 113 6.61 -1.38 11.27
C GLY A 113 6.11 -0.30 12.24
N THR A 114 5.46 -0.69 13.35
CA THR A 114 5.05 0.26 14.40
C THR A 114 6.24 0.97 15.02
N GLU A 115 7.31 0.22 15.32
CA GLU A 115 8.55 0.81 15.86
C GLU A 115 9.19 1.78 14.86
N ILE A 116 9.29 1.40 13.59
CA ILE A 116 9.87 2.22 12.53
C ILE A 116 9.08 3.51 12.34
N LEU A 117 7.75 3.43 12.21
CA LEU A 117 6.90 4.61 12.02
C LEU A 117 7.00 5.58 13.20
N ARG A 118 7.03 5.05 14.42
CA ARG A 118 7.26 5.86 15.63
C ARG A 118 8.63 6.56 15.59
N LYS A 119 9.70 5.84 15.26
CA LYS A 119 11.06 6.41 15.18
C LYS A 119 11.18 7.44 14.05
N LEU A 120 10.59 7.18 12.89
CA LEU A 120 10.58 8.11 11.76
C LEU A 120 9.83 9.40 12.10
N LYS A 121 8.67 9.31 12.77
CA LYS A 121 7.90 10.48 13.20
C LYS A 121 8.69 11.38 14.15
N ASP A 122 9.53 10.81 15.01
CA ASP A 122 10.34 11.55 15.98
C ASP A 122 11.80 11.79 15.52
N ILE A 123 12.16 11.41 14.30
CA ILE A 123 13.56 11.34 13.86
C ILE A 123 14.31 12.67 13.96
N ASN A 124 13.62 13.80 13.76
CA ASN A 124 14.23 15.12 13.81
C ASN A 124 14.58 15.58 15.24
N ASN A 125 14.00 14.94 16.26
CA ASN A 125 14.32 15.16 17.67
C ASN A 125 15.39 14.19 18.19
N SER A 126 15.76 13.17 17.40
CA SER A 126 16.75 12.15 17.77
C SER A 126 18.05 12.29 16.98
N SER A 127 19.17 11.85 17.56
CA SER A 127 20.43 11.66 16.83
C SER A 127 20.57 10.26 16.24
N GLU A 128 19.66 9.34 16.55
CA GLU A 128 19.70 7.96 16.09
C GLU A 128 19.24 7.85 14.63
N GLU A 129 19.87 6.93 13.89
CA GLU A 129 19.39 6.54 12.57
C GLU A 129 18.31 5.48 12.67
N VAL A 130 17.39 5.48 11.70
CA VAL A 130 16.35 4.45 11.56
C VAL A 130 16.71 3.57 10.38
N LEU A 131 16.84 2.26 10.60
CA LEU A 131 17.06 1.29 9.53
C LEU A 131 15.71 0.86 8.95
N LEU A 132 15.50 1.15 7.66
CA LEU A 132 14.35 0.62 6.94
C LEU A 132 14.68 -0.79 6.43
N PRO A 133 13.83 -1.80 6.70
CA PRO A 133 14.04 -3.14 6.20
C PRO A 133 13.91 -3.15 4.68
N GLN A 134 14.36 -4.23 4.08
CA GLN A 134 14.14 -4.54 2.67
C GLN A 134 13.71 -6.00 2.56
N PHE A 135 12.78 -6.27 1.64
CA PHE A 135 12.31 -7.62 1.39
C PHE A 135 12.64 -8.04 -0.04
N ASP A 136 13.51 -9.04 -0.19
CA ASP A 136 13.87 -9.57 -1.50
C ASP A 136 12.90 -10.69 -1.89
N LYS A 137 11.99 -10.37 -2.81
CA LYS A 137 10.98 -11.27 -3.34
C LYS A 137 11.53 -12.40 -4.21
N SER A 138 12.83 -12.37 -4.56
CA SER A 138 13.47 -13.38 -5.42
C SER A 138 14.08 -14.55 -4.64
N LEU A 139 14.29 -14.39 -3.32
CA LEU A 139 14.78 -15.46 -2.45
C LEU A 139 13.76 -16.59 -2.31
N TYR A 140 14.23 -17.78 -1.91
CA TYR A 140 13.40 -18.99 -1.71
C TYR A 140 12.46 -19.26 -2.89
N ASP A 141 13.02 -19.35 -4.10
CA ASP A 141 12.29 -19.62 -5.35
C ASP A 141 11.11 -18.66 -5.61
N GLY A 142 11.21 -17.42 -5.12
CA GLY A 142 10.20 -16.39 -5.32
C GLY A 142 9.22 -16.23 -4.15
N GLU A 143 9.35 -17.03 -3.08
CA GLU A 143 8.60 -16.85 -1.83
C GLU A 143 9.07 -15.61 -1.05
N GLY A 144 10.36 -15.29 -1.19
CA GLY A 144 11.02 -14.10 -0.68
C GLY A 144 11.41 -14.15 0.79
N ASP A 145 12.33 -13.28 1.19
CA ASP A 145 12.76 -13.13 2.58
C ASP A 145 13.25 -11.71 2.88
N ARG A 146 13.31 -11.38 4.17
CA ARG A 146 13.89 -10.13 4.65
C ARG A 146 15.41 -10.21 4.53
N VAL A 147 16.03 -9.21 3.91
CA VAL A 147 17.48 -9.11 3.86
C VAL A 147 18.04 -8.54 5.16
N ALA A 148 19.26 -8.94 5.52
CA ALA A 148 19.88 -8.53 6.79
C ALA A 148 20.23 -7.04 6.84
N GLU A 149 20.53 -6.43 5.69
CA GLU A 149 20.92 -5.03 5.60
C GLU A 149 19.71 -4.12 5.38
N GLY A 150 19.54 -3.13 6.26
CA GLY A 150 18.54 -2.08 6.09
C GLY A 150 19.11 -0.83 5.45
N THR A 151 18.23 0.03 4.93
CA THR A 151 18.62 1.37 4.45
C THR A 151 18.60 2.36 5.61
N PRO A 152 19.72 3.00 5.96
CA PRO A 152 19.75 3.99 7.04
C PRO A 152 19.06 5.29 6.60
N VAL A 153 18.18 5.79 7.47
CA VAL A 153 17.56 7.11 7.37
C VAL A 153 18.01 7.94 8.56
N ARG A 154 18.44 9.17 8.30
CA ARG A 154 18.99 10.09 9.30
C ARG A 154 18.26 11.43 9.25
N ARG A 155 18.29 12.17 10.35
CA ARG A 155 17.89 13.57 10.37
C ARG A 155 18.83 14.44 9.50
N HIS A 156 18.38 15.57 8.96
CA HIS A 156 17.01 16.12 8.97
C HIS A 156 16.14 15.44 7.90
N LEU A 157 14.87 15.16 8.22
CA LEU A 157 13.90 14.53 7.33
C LEU A 157 12.64 15.40 7.19
N ASP A 158 12.23 15.73 5.96
CA ASP A 158 11.04 16.56 5.72
C ASP A 158 9.78 15.73 5.49
N ILE A 159 9.90 14.61 4.77
CA ILE A 159 8.75 13.78 4.37
C ILE A 159 9.10 12.30 4.53
N VAL A 160 8.15 11.53 5.07
CA VAL A 160 8.12 10.07 4.98
C VAL A 160 6.96 9.67 4.08
N ILE A 161 7.22 8.86 3.06
CA ILE A 161 6.19 8.26 2.22
C ILE A 161 6.13 6.77 2.53
N MET A 162 4.98 6.27 2.97
CA MET A 162 4.74 4.83 3.06
C MET A 162 3.76 4.41 1.98
N GLU A 163 4.15 3.44 1.16
CA GLU A 163 3.35 2.98 0.02
C GLU A 163 2.97 1.51 0.13
N GLY A 164 1.78 1.14 -0.34
CA GLY A 164 1.32 -0.23 -0.22
C GLY A 164 -0.06 -0.45 -0.80
N TRP A 165 -0.38 -1.70 -1.12
CA TRP A 165 -1.64 -2.02 -1.81
C TRP A 165 -2.86 -1.98 -0.89
N CYS A 166 -2.67 -2.30 0.40
CA CYS A 166 -3.69 -2.27 1.45
C CYS A 166 -3.54 -1.10 2.44
N MET A 167 -2.78 -0.07 2.06
CA MET A 167 -2.64 1.14 2.88
C MET A 167 -4.01 1.77 3.15
N GLY A 168 -4.32 2.06 4.41
CA GLY A 168 -5.60 2.68 4.79
C GLY A 168 -6.82 1.77 4.63
N PHE A 169 -6.64 0.46 4.50
CA PHE A 169 -7.76 -0.48 4.62
C PHE A 169 -8.18 -0.57 6.09
N TYR A 170 -9.50 -0.59 6.33
CA TYR A 170 -10.07 -0.69 7.67
C TYR A 170 -10.88 -1.98 7.83
N PRO A 171 -10.89 -2.58 9.02
CA PRO A 171 -11.75 -3.72 9.31
C PRO A 171 -13.22 -3.29 9.29
N ILE A 172 -14.09 -4.24 8.97
CA ILE A 172 -15.54 -4.07 8.91
C ILE A 172 -16.24 -5.03 9.87
N SER A 173 -17.53 -4.79 10.13
CA SER A 173 -18.31 -5.66 11.02
C SER A 173 -18.54 -7.03 10.38
N ALA A 174 -18.81 -8.04 11.22
CA ALA A 174 -19.14 -9.37 10.73
C ALA A 174 -20.40 -9.35 9.84
N GLU A 175 -21.41 -8.53 10.17
CA GLU A 175 -22.60 -8.40 9.32
C GLU A 175 -22.26 -7.81 7.95
N GLU A 176 -21.33 -6.86 7.89
CA GLU A 176 -20.91 -6.27 6.62
C GLU A 176 -20.11 -7.26 5.76
N ILE A 177 -19.28 -8.11 6.39
CA ILE A 177 -18.62 -9.23 5.69
C ILE A 177 -19.68 -10.18 5.14
N ASP A 178 -20.67 -10.58 5.95
CA ASP A 178 -21.75 -11.46 5.51
C ASP A 178 -22.51 -10.85 4.33
N ARG A 179 -22.87 -9.56 4.41
CA ARG A 179 -23.57 -8.84 3.35
C ARG A 179 -22.74 -8.76 2.07
N ARG A 180 -21.46 -8.39 2.14
CA ARG A 180 -20.57 -8.26 0.97
C ARG A 180 -20.25 -9.61 0.34
N TRP A 181 -20.17 -10.67 1.13
CA TRP A 181 -19.88 -12.02 0.64
C TRP A 181 -20.95 -12.58 -0.29
N GLU A 182 -22.23 -12.24 -0.04
CA GLU A 182 -23.34 -12.67 -0.89
C GLU A 182 -23.50 -11.82 -2.17
N ASN A 183 -22.85 -10.66 -2.25
CA ASN A 183 -22.94 -9.80 -3.43
C ASN A 183 -21.99 -10.30 -4.54
N PRO A 184 -22.39 -10.15 -5.82
CA PRO A 184 -21.47 -10.34 -6.94
C PRO A 184 -20.26 -9.41 -6.82
N VAL A 185 -19.11 -9.89 -7.28
CA VAL A 185 -17.90 -9.05 -7.34
C VAL A 185 -17.88 -8.32 -8.68
N ASP A 186 -17.85 -6.99 -8.62
CA ASP A 186 -17.93 -6.12 -9.79
C ASP A 186 -16.93 -6.51 -10.88
N GLY A 187 -17.44 -6.89 -12.06
CA GLY A 187 -16.63 -7.30 -13.21
C GLY A 187 -16.03 -8.71 -13.13
N LEU A 188 -16.19 -9.45 -12.03
CA LEU A 188 -15.65 -10.81 -11.85
C LEU A 188 -16.75 -11.90 -11.72
N GLY A 189 -18.01 -11.48 -11.61
CA GLY A 189 -19.18 -12.37 -11.68
C GLY A 189 -19.71 -12.83 -10.31
N GLU A 190 -20.73 -13.68 -10.37
CA GLU A 190 -21.37 -14.27 -9.19
C GLU A 190 -20.48 -15.36 -8.56
N HIS A 191 -20.54 -15.49 -7.24
CA HIS A 191 -19.85 -16.53 -6.49
C HIS A 191 -18.32 -16.59 -6.71
N PHE A 192 -17.69 -15.47 -7.07
CA PHE A 192 -16.25 -15.38 -7.35
C PHE A 192 -15.40 -16.03 -6.24
N PHE A 193 -15.69 -15.72 -4.97
CA PHE A 193 -14.91 -16.22 -3.84
C PHE A 193 -14.98 -17.75 -3.73
N GLN A 194 -16.20 -18.30 -3.83
CA GLN A 194 -16.46 -19.74 -3.77
C GLN A 194 -15.80 -20.46 -4.96
N ALA A 195 -15.88 -19.88 -6.16
CA ALA A 195 -15.27 -20.42 -7.37
C ALA A 195 -13.74 -20.48 -7.31
N ARG A 196 -13.11 -19.64 -6.48
CA ARG A 196 -11.66 -19.65 -6.21
C ARG A 196 -11.27 -20.40 -4.94
N GLY A 197 -12.25 -21.01 -4.25
CA GLY A 197 -12.02 -21.80 -3.05
C GLY A 197 -11.70 -20.97 -1.81
N PHE A 198 -12.00 -19.68 -1.80
CA PHE A 198 -11.92 -18.84 -0.61
C PHE A 198 -13.10 -19.13 0.31
N ARG A 199 -12.86 -19.07 1.62
CA ARG A 199 -13.90 -19.23 2.63
C ARG A 199 -14.17 -17.90 3.32
N LYS A 200 -15.40 -17.71 3.77
CA LYS A 200 -15.80 -16.50 4.51
C LYS A 200 -14.95 -16.32 5.78
N ASP A 201 -14.62 -17.42 6.44
CA ASP A 201 -13.77 -17.39 7.63
C ASP A 201 -12.33 -16.93 7.35
N ASP A 202 -11.83 -17.16 6.12
CA ASP A 202 -10.51 -16.64 5.71
C ASP A 202 -10.53 -15.10 5.69
N VAL A 203 -11.63 -14.50 5.21
CA VAL A 203 -11.83 -13.05 5.19
C VAL A 203 -11.99 -12.49 6.60
N LYS A 204 -12.74 -13.20 7.48
CA LYS A 204 -12.89 -12.80 8.89
C LYS A 204 -11.55 -12.82 9.63
N ASP A 205 -10.69 -13.81 9.36
CA ASP A 205 -9.35 -13.89 9.93
C ASP A 205 -8.45 -12.73 9.44
N VAL A 206 -8.47 -12.44 8.14
CA VAL A 206 -7.75 -11.26 7.59
C VAL A 206 -8.28 -9.94 8.16
N ASN A 207 -9.61 -9.81 8.33
CA ASN A 207 -10.25 -8.65 8.95
C ASN A 207 -9.76 -8.41 10.38
N GLU A 208 -9.63 -9.46 11.19
CA GLU A 208 -9.12 -9.34 12.55
C GLU A 208 -7.63 -8.97 12.56
N ARG A 209 -6.82 -9.57 11.69
CA ARG A 209 -5.38 -9.23 11.55
C ARG A 209 -5.16 -7.80 11.09
N LEU A 210 -6.07 -7.25 10.28
CA LEU A 210 -6.04 -5.88 9.81
C LEU A 210 -6.11 -4.85 10.96
N ARG A 211 -6.70 -5.22 12.11
CA ARG A 211 -6.72 -4.34 13.29
C ARG A 211 -5.32 -3.93 13.76
N GLY A 212 -4.33 -4.81 13.59
CA GLY A 212 -2.94 -4.51 13.93
C GLY A 212 -2.35 -3.33 13.13
N TYR A 213 -2.91 -3.00 11.97
CA TYR A 213 -2.41 -1.96 11.08
C TYR A 213 -2.99 -0.58 11.41
N LEU A 214 -4.03 -0.49 12.25
CA LEU A 214 -4.69 0.78 12.57
C LEU A 214 -3.74 1.78 13.22
N ALA A 215 -2.82 1.32 14.07
CA ALA A 215 -1.78 2.16 14.66
C ALA A 215 -0.84 2.76 13.61
N TRP A 216 -0.65 2.09 12.47
CA TRP A 216 0.10 2.66 11.35
C TRP A 216 -0.72 3.76 10.67
N TRP A 217 -2.02 3.52 10.44
CA TRP A 217 -2.92 4.50 9.85
C TRP A 217 -2.97 5.81 10.65
N ASP A 218 -3.02 5.70 11.97
CA ASP A 218 -2.99 6.86 12.89
C ASP A 218 -1.71 7.70 12.81
N SER A 219 -0.67 7.19 12.15
CA SER A 219 0.58 7.92 11.96
C SER A 219 0.59 8.87 10.76
N PHE A 220 -0.37 8.78 9.83
CA PHE A 220 -0.37 9.56 8.58
C PHE A 220 -1.11 10.89 8.68
N ASP A 221 -0.49 11.94 8.11
CA ASP A 221 -1.02 13.31 8.09
C ASP A 221 -1.74 13.64 6.77
N ALA A 222 -1.39 12.93 5.69
CA ALA A 222 -1.93 13.10 4.36
C ALA A 222 -1.93 11.77 3.60
N PHE A 223 -2.74 11.66 2.54
CA PHE A 223 -2.92 10.39 1.85
C PHE A 223 -3.14 10.55 0.35
N ILE A 224 -2.61 9.62 -0.43
CA ILE A 224 -2.80 9.53 -1.87
C ILE A 224 -3.36 8.16 -2.21
N GLN A 225 -4.49 8.12 -2.90
CA GLN A 225 -5.09 6.90 -3.43
C GLN A 225 -5.04 6.92 -4.96
N VAL A 226 -4.32 5.98 -5.55
CA VAL A 226 -4.39 5.65 -6.97
C VAL A 226 -5.36 4.49 -7.13
N LYS A 227 -6.51 4.72 -7.78
CA LYS A 227 -7.54 3.68 -7.92
C LYS A 227 -7.95 3.49 -9.39
N PRO A 228 -8.42 2.30 -9.76
CA PRO A 228 -9.01 2.05 -11.07
C PRO A 228 -10.34 2.79 -11.22
N GLU A 229 -10.80 2.90 -12.46
CA GLU A 229 -12.14 3.39 -12.77
C GLU A 229 -13.24 2.56 -12.09
N ASP A 230 -14.28 3.25 -11.60
CA ASP A 230 -15.38 2.59 -10.88
C ASP A 230 -16.19 1.60 -11.74
N ALA A 231 -16.16 1.76 -13.06
CA ALA A 231 -16.86 0.85 -13.97
C ALA A 231 -16.28 -0.58 -13.95
N HIS A 232 -14.97 -0.73 -13.73
CA HIS A 232 -14.25 -2.00 -13.82
C HIS A 232 -13.13 -2.10 -12.76
N PRO A 233 -13.46 -2.05 -11.46
CA PRO A 233 -12.48 -1.79 -10.41
C PRO A 233 -11.45 -2.92 -10.24
N TYR A 234 -11.79 -4.16 -10.60
CA TYR A 234 -10.90 -5.30 -10.39
C TYR A 234 -10.29 -5.83 -11.69
N VAL A 235 -10.99 -5.74 -12.81
CA VAL A 235 -10.54 -6.28 -14.12
C VAL A 235 -9.19 -5.67 -14.53
N HIS A 236 -9.02 -4.36 -14.32
CA HIS A 236 -7.76 -3.69 -14.63
C HIS A 236 -6.58 -4.19 -13.79
N ILE A 237 -6.82 -4.67 -12.56
CA ILE A 237 -5.75 -5.19 -11.68
C ILE A 237 -5.13 -6.45 -12.28
N TYR A 238 -5.96 -7.36 -12.82
CA TYR A 238 -5.49 -8.56 -13.52
C TYR A 238 -4.63 -8.18 -14.72
N GLU A 239 -5.13 -7.29 -15.58
CA GLU A 239 -4.42 -6.88 -16.78
C GLU A 239 -3.10 -6.18 -16.43
N TRP A 240 -3.12 -5.26 -15.48
CA TRP A 240 -1.93 -4.55 -15.07
C TRP A 240 -0.88 -5.47 -14.47
N ARG A 241 -1.30 -6.44 -13.65
CA ARG A 241 -0.38 -7.40 -13.04
C ARG A 241 0.21 -8.33 -14.09
N ARG A 242 -0.57 -8.75 -15.07
CA ARG A 242 -0.12 -9.55 -16.22
C ARG A 242 0.94 -8.80 -17.03
N GLN A 243 0.65 -7.55 -17.41
CA GLN A 243 1.61 -6.68 -18.11
C GLN A 243 2.92 -6.49 -17.34
N GLN A 244 2.82 -6.28 -16.02
CA GLN A 244 3.98 -6.17 -15.13
C GLN A 244 4.83 -7.45 -15.17
N GLU A 245 4.19 -8.64 -15.11
CA GLU A 245 4.89 -9.91 -15.15
C GLU A 245 5.59 -10.14 -16.49
N HIS A 246 4.91 -9.86 -17.61
CA HIS A 246 5.53 -9.98 -18.94
C HIS A 246 6.70 -9.02 -19.11
N HIS A 247 6.58 -7.78 -18.64
CA HIS A 247 7.67 -6.80 -18.70
C HIS A 247 8.89 -7.28 -17.90
N MET A 248 8.67 -7.77 -16.67
CA MET A 248 9.74 -8.34 -15.84
C MET A 248 10.40 -9.55 -16.52
N LYS A 249 9.61 -10.49 -17.05
CA LYS A 249 10.10 -11.67 -17.77
C LYS A 249 10.93 -11.29 -18.99
N ALA A 250 10.54 -10.26 -19.73
CA ALA A 250 11.29 -9.77 -20.88
C ALA A 250 12.69 -9.24 -20.49
N LEU A 251 12.85 -8.71 -19.26
CA LEU A 251 14.10 -8.12 -18.77
C LEU A 251 15.02 -9.12 -18.05
N ASN A 252 14.49 -10.21 -17.50
CA ASN A 252 15.26 -11.15 -16.66
C ASN A 252 15.48 -12.54 -17.28
N GLY A 253 15.23 -12.68 -18.59
CA GLY A 253 15.41 -13.95 -19.31
C GLY A 253 14.26 -14.94 -19.15
N GLY A 254 13.03 -14.45 -18.96
CA GLY A 254 11.81 -15.24 -18.97
C GLY A 254 11.40 -15.83 -17.63
N ARG A 255 12.07 -15.47 -16.53
CA ARG A 255 11.81 -16.01 -15.19
C ARG A 255 10.67 -15.25 -14.53
N GLY A 256 9.65 -15.97 -14.09
CA GLY A 256 8.48 -15.40 -13.44
C GLY A 256 7.28 -16.32 -13.53
N MET A 257 6.14 -15.84 -13.06
CA MET A 257 4.87 -16.55 -13.11
C MET A 257 4.36 -16.72 -14.55
N THR A 258 3.60 -17.78 -14.74
CA THR A 258 2.71 -17.97 -15.89
C THR A 258 1.45 -17.11 -15.72
N ASP A 259 0.70 -16.88 -16.80
CA ASP A 259 -0.51 -16.06 -16.76
C ASP A 259 -1.56 -16.61 -15.77
N SER A 260 -1.70 -17.93 -15.67
CA SER A 260 -2.60 -18.57 -14.69
C SER A 260 -2.10 -18.43 -13.25
N GLN A 261 -0.77 -18.45 -13.03
CA GLN A 261 -0.20 -18.15 -11.72
C GLN A 261 -0.38 -16.67 -11.36
N VAL A 262 -0.30 -15.75 -12.34
CA VAL A 262 -0.62 -14.34 -12.14
C VAL A 262 -2.09 -14.17 -11.75
N GLU A 263 -3.00 -14.86 -12.43
CA GLU A 263 -4.43 -14.82 -12.09
C GLU A 263 -4.66 -15.30 -10.65
N ALA A 264 -4.16 -16.49 -10.29
CA ALA A 264 -4.26 -17.02 -8.94
C ALA A 264 -3.59 -16.13 -7.88
N PHE A 265 -2.51 -15.43 -8.27
CA PHE A 265 -1.87 -14.43 -7.42
C PHE A 265 -2.82 -13.25 -7.17
N VAL A 266 -3.42 -12.66 -8.22
CA VAL A 266 -4.33 -11.52 -8.09
C VAL A 266 -5.61 -11.90 -7.35
N ASP A 267 -6.15 -13.10 -7.60
CA ASP A 267 -7.33 -13.63 -6.91
C ASP A 267 -7.22 -13.50 -5.39
N ARG A 268 -6.02 -13.77 -4.85
CA ARG A 268 -5.75 -13.68 -3.40
C ARG A 268 -5.86 -12.26 -2.86
N TYR A 269 -5.75 -11.22 -3.66
CA TYR A 269 -5.84 -9.82 -3.23
C TYR A 269 -7.24 -9.22 -3.40
N ILE A 270 -8.07 -9.78 -4.28
CA ILE A 270 -9.45 -9.31 -4.52
C ILE A 270 -10.27 -9.21 -3.23
N PRO A 271 -10.26 -10.18 -2.30
CA PRO A 271 -10.96 -10.04 -1.03
C PRO A 271 -10.55 -8.78 -0.26
N GLY A 272 -9.26 -8.42 -0.27
CA GLY A 272 -8.79 -7.21 0.40
C GLY A 272 -9.47 -5.95 -0.13
N TYR A 273 -9.56 -5.83 -1.46
CA TYR A 273 -10.21 -4.67 -2.09
C TYR A 273 -11.72 -4.63 -1.83
N VAL A 274 -12.40 -5.77 -1.97
CA VAL A 274 -13.85 -5.86 -1.84
C VAL A 274 -14.31 -5.58 -0.40
N PHE A 275 -13.61 -6.15 0.58
CA PHE A 275 -14.07 -6.09 1.96
C PHE A 275 -13.53 -4.89 2.74
N PHE A 276 -12.36 -4.35 2.39
CA PHE A 276 -11.67 -3.36 3.24
C PHE A 276 -11.26 -2.07 2.51
N GLY A 277 -11.37 -2.05 1.17
CA GLY A 277 -10.81 -0.97 0.34
C GLY A 277 -11.49 0.39 0.49
N ASP A 278 -12.77 0.41 0.87
CA ASP A 278 -13.52 1.63 1.14
C ASP A 278 -13.09 2.32 2.44
N GLY A 279 -12.42 1.60 3.34
CA GLY A 279 -11.81 2.12 4.55
C GLY A 279 -10.91 3.34 4.32
N VAL A 280 -10.26 3.44 3.15
CA VAL A 280 -9.39 4.57 2.79
C VAL A 280 -10.11 5.92 2.89
N ALA A 281 -11.42 5.95 2.61
CA ALA A 281 -12.24 7.16 2.69
C ALA A 281 -13.35 7.08 3.75
N GLN A 282 -13.67 5.90 4.25
CA GLN A 282 -14.78 5.71 5.19
C GLN A 282 -14.34 5.45 6.64
N GLY A 283 -13.13 4.91 6.85
CA GLY A 283 -12.65 4.44 8.14
C GLY A 283 -13.35 3.15 8.60
N GLU A 284 -13.51 2.97 9.91
CA GLU A 284 -14.28 1.86 10.50
C GLU A 284 -15.45 2.35 11.37
N LEU A 285 -16.32 1.41 11.74
CA LEU A 285 -17.16 1.53 12.93
C LEU A 285 -16.42 0.86 14.10
N ASN A 286 -16.17 1.61 15.16
CA ASN A 286 -15.52 1.09 16.35
C ASN A 286 -16.46 0.11 17.11
N VAL A 287 -15.95 -0.50 18.19
CA VAL A 287 -16.70 -1.47 19.01
C VAL A 287 -17.96 -0.89 19.68
N LEU A 288 -18.09 0.43 19.75
CA LEU A 288 -19.25 1.15 20.27
C LEU A 288 -20.24 1.53 19.16
N GLY A 289 -19.95 1.16 17.90
CA GLY A 289 -20.72 1.54 16.72
C GLY A 289 -20.49 2.98 16.27
N GLU A 290 -19.48 3.66 16.81
CA GLU A 290 -19.13 5.03 16.43
C GLU A 290 -18.22 5.03 15.21
N LYS A 291 -18.44 5.97 14.29
CA LYS A 291 -17.62 6.09 13.08
C LYS A 291 -16.26 6.68 13.44
N GLN A 292 -15.21 5.89 13.28
CA GLN A 292 -13.83 6.33 13.34
C GLN A 292 -13.35 6.66 11.93
N GLN A 293 -13.19 7.96 11.66
CA GLN A 293 -12.73 8.44 10.36
C GLN A 293 -11.21 8.30 10.23
N PRO A 294 -10.70 8.10 9.00
CA PRO A 294 -9.26 8.12 8.77
C PRO A 294 -8.67 9.50 9.10
N PRO A 295 -7.47 9.58 9.69
CA PRO A 295 -6.83 10.86 10.05
C PRO A 295 -6.66 11.83 8.88
N TRP A 296 -6.60 11.30 7.66
CA TRP A 296 -6.34 12.05 6.43
C TRP A 296 -7.59 12.49 5.65
N LEU A 297 -8.82 12.34 6.18
CA LEU A 297 -10.08 12.63 5.46
C LEU A 297 -10.28 14.11 5.01
N GLN A 298 -9.35 15.01 5.29
CA GLN A 298 -9.37 16.37 4.72
C GLN A 298 -8.09 16.69 3.94
N HIS A 299 -7.23 15.69 3.85
CA HIS A 299 -5.85 15.72 3.39
C HIS A 299 -5.60 14.54 2.43
N GLY A 300 -6.67 14.02 1.80
CA GLY A 300 -6.61 12.96 0.81
C GLY A 300 -6.58 13.50 -0.62
N LEU A 301 -5.81 12.86 -1.49
CA LEU A 301 -5.87 13.00 -2.94
C LEU A 301 -6.23 11.64 -3.55
N ARG A 302 -7.29 11.61 -4.36
CA ARG A 302 -7.67 10.46 -5.17
C ARG A 302 -7.33 10.74 -6.63
N ILE A 303 -6.66 9.79 -7.26
CA ILE A 303 -6.35 9.77 -8.70
C ILE A 303 -6.98 8.51 -9.27
N GLU A 304 -7.91 8.69 -10.19
CA GLU A 304 -8.55 7.61 -10.92
C GLU A 304 -7.79 7.37 -12.23
N ILE A 305 -7.49 6.11 -12.52
CA ILE A 305 -6.74 5.70 -13.72
C ILE A 305 -7.48 4.65 -14.55
N ASN A 306 -7.39 4.77 -15.87
CA ASN A 306 -7.93 3.81 -16.81
C ASN A 306 -7.01 2.59 -17.01
N GLU A 307 -7.43 1.63 -17.82
CA GLU A 307 -6.64 0.43 -18.19
C GLU A 307 -5.21 0.74 -18.67
N MET A 308 -4.99 1.89 -19.31
CA MET A 308 -3.68 2.33 -19.79
C MET A 308 -2.84 3.05 -18.71
N ARG A 309 -3.35 3.12 -17.48
CA ARG A 309 -2.80 3.87 -16.33
C ARG A 309 -2.76 5.39 -16.55
N GLU A 310 -3.60 5.88 -17.46
CA GLU A 310 -3.75 7.31 -17.71
C GLU A 310 -4.73 7.90 -16.70
N VAL A 311 -4.48 9.14 -16.28
CA VAL A 311 -5.36 9.83 -15.33
C VAL A 311 -6.68 10.17 -16.01
N VAL A 312 -7.77 9.65 -15.46
CA VAL A 312 -9.14 9.95 -15.91
C VAL A 312 -9.71 11.11 -15.09
N SER A 313 -9.56 11.04 -13.77
CA SER A 313 -10.07 12.05 -12.86
C SER A 313 -9.15 12.20 -11.63
N SER A 314 -9.30 13.32 -10.92
CA SER A 314 -8.68 13.49 -9.61
C SER A 314 -9.57 14.33 -8.70
N SER A 315 -9.60 14.00 -7.43
CA SER A 315 -10.40 14.69 -6.42
C SER A 315 -9.69 14.68 -5.06
N THR A 316 -10.04 15.61 -4.19
CA THR A 316 -9.62 15.57 -2.79
C THR A 316 -10.73 14.95 -1.94
N PHE A 317 -10.35 14.23 -0.89
CA PHE A 317 -11.25 13.59 0.05
C PHE A 317 -10.68 13.60 1.46
#